data_AF-A0A6P7XJX0-F1
#
_entry.id   AF-A0A6P7XJX0-F1
#
_cell.length_a   1.000
_cell.length_b   1.000
_cell.length_c   1.000
_cell.angle_alpha   90.00
_cell.angle_beta   90.00
_cell.angle_gamma   90.00
#
_symmetry.space_group_name_H-M   'P 1'
#
loop_
_entity.id
_entity.type
_entity.pdbx_description
1 polymer ?
#
loop_
_entity_poly.entity_id
_entity_poly.type
_entity_poly.pdbx_seq_one_letter_code
_entity_poly.pdbx_strand_id
1 'polypeptide(L)'
;MQRDKMTEEFSLSFLVELEREKVLEVLRRDQVVQTTEDDRIRKLKMQLQQLRWKGAKNVNNESQERSCARCQKSLGWMLNRGAVCEGCSHRICSGCRICLNTFVWKCTVCYAHREVKIKTGDWFFEERAKKFSLSGKYETTGTKLLKSYQEMSLGQNLWVMSIDQWIETEEYRQELKEYKW
;
A
#
# COMPACT_ATOMS: atom_id res chain seq x y z
N MET A 1 26.89 11.16 -21.72
CA MET A 1 26.62 9.97 -22.56
C MET A 1 25.74 8.89 -21.92
N GLN A 2 25.21 9.06 -20.68
CA GLN A 2 24.27 8.11 -20.07
C GLN A 2 22.80 8.59 -20.10
N ARG A 3 22.58 9.88 -20.40
CA ARG A 3 21.25 10.50 -20.45
C ARG A 3 20.47 10.11 -21.71
N ASP A 4 21.19 9.97 -22.84
CA ASP A 4 20.59 9.69 -24.16
C ASP A 4 20.16 8.22 -24.32
N LYS A 5 20.82 7.29 -23.61
CA LYS A 5 20.53 5.85 -23.72
C LYS A 5 19.23 5.45 -23.00
N MET A 6 18.85 6.19 -21.95
CA MET A 6 17.60 5.92 -21.20
C MET A 6 16.37 6.50 -21.92
N THR A 7 16.52 7.58 -22.68
CA THR A 7 15.43 8.17 -23.46
C THR A 7 15.12 7.41 -24.74
N GLU A 8 16.11 6.70 -25.30
CA GLU A 8 15.93 5.87 -26.51
C GLU A 8 15.13 4.59 -26.21
N GLU A 9 15.24 4.04 -25.00
CA GLU A 9 14.59 2.78 -24.60
C GLU A 9 13.05 2.90 -24.44
N PHE A 10 12.54 4.14 -24.35
CA PHE A 10 11.12 4.43 -24.08
C PHE A 10 10.56 5.54 -24.98
N SER A 11 10.92 5.58 -26.26
CA SER A 11 10.35 6.56 -27.20
C SER A 11 9.20 5.94 -28.01
N LEU A 12 8.01 6.56 -28.03
CA LEU A 12 6.91 6.20 -28.95
C LEU A 12 7.04 6.94 -30.30
N SER A 13 8.22 7.50 -30.61
CA SER A 13 8.45 8.26 -31.85
C SER A 13 8.20 7.47 -33.13
N PHE A 14 8.33 6.14 -33.07
CA PHE A 14 8.09 5.22 -34.19
C PHE A 14 6.61 4.93 -34.46
N LEU A 15 5.71 5.23 -33.52
CA LEU A 15 4.28 5.05 -33.69
C LEU A 15 3.67 6.22 -34.46
N VAL A 16 2.65 5.91 -35.27
CA VAL A 16 1.82 6.91 -35.92
C VAL A 16 1.06 7.71 -34.85
N GLU A 17 0.80 8.98 -35.10
CA GLU A 17 0.22 9.91 -34.12
C GLU A 17 -1.06 9.37 -33.45
N LEU A 18 -1.97 8.78 -34.23
CA LEU A 18 -3.20 8.20 -33.71
C LEU A 18 -2.94 7.01 -32.77
N GLU A 19 -1.99 6.14 -33.11
CA GLU A 19 -1.62 4.99 -32.29
C GLU A 19 -0.96 5.44 -30.99
N ARG A 20 -0.07 6.44 -31.09
CA ARG A 20 0.61 7.04 -29.95
C ARG A 20 -0.41 7.66 -28.98
N GLU A 21 -1.37 8.43 -29.48
CA GLU A 21 -2.38 9.04 -28.65
C GLU A 21 -3.21 7.99 -27.92
N LYS A 22 -3.52 6.87 -28.58
CA LYS A 22 -4.25 5.77 -27.94
C LYS A 22 -3.44 5.10 -26.83
N VAL A 23 -2.14 4.92 -27.02
CA VAL A 23 -1.23 4.41 -25.97
C VAL A 23 -1.19 5.37 -24.78
N LEU A 24 -1.02 6.67 -25.03
CA LEU A 24 -0.98 7.69 -23.98
C LEU A 24 -2.32 7.75 -23.20
N GLU A 25 -3.45 7.59 -23.87
CA GLU A 25 -4.77 7.52 -23.24
C GLU A 25 -4.88 6.35 -22.25
N VAL A 26 -4.40 5.16 -22.64
CA VAL A 26 -4.34 3.99 -21.75
C VAL A 26 -3.45 4.26 -20.54
N LEU A 27 -2.28 4.87 -20.75
CA LEU A 27 -1.35 5.19 -19.66
C LEU A 27 -1.93 6.22 -18.68
N ARG A 28 -2.65 7.23 -19.17
CA ARG A 28 -3.35 8.20 -18.31
C ARG A 28 -4.41 7.53 -17.45
N ARG A 29 -5.21 6.61 -18.04
CA ARG A 29 -6.19 5.82 -17.28
C ARG A 29 -5.52 4.94 -16.23
N ASP A 30 -4.41 4.29 -16.58
CA ASP A 30 -3.63 3.49 -15.63
C ASP A 30 -3.07 4.36 -14.48
N GLN A 31 -2.60 5.58 -14.76
CA GLN A 31 -2.15 6.52 -13.72
C GLN A 31 -3.26 6.84 -12.72
N VAL A 32 -4.50 7.06 -13.17
CA VAL A 32 -5.65 7.32 -12.30
C VAL A 32 -5.99 6.10 -11.41
N VAL A 33 -5.89 4.89 -11.96
CA VAL A 33 -6.07 3.66 -11.18
C VAL A 33 -4.97 3.52 -10.13
N GLN A 34 -3.71 3.78 -10.49
CA GLN A 34 -2.58 3.71 -9.58
C GLN A 34 -2.71 4.72 -8.41
N THR A 35 -3.08 5.98 -8.67
CA THR A 35 -3.26 6.98 -7.61
C THR A 35 -4.39 6.60 -6.66
N THR A 36 -5.49 6.07 -7.19
CA THR A 36 -6.62 5.57 -6.38
C THR A 36 -6.20 4.40 -5.48
N GLU A 37 -5.43 3.47 -6.03
CA GLU A 37 -4.89 2.33 -5.28
C GLU A 37 -3.88 2.76 -4.21
N ASP A 38 -3.01 3.72 -4.51
CA ASP A 38 -2.05 4.27 -3.55
C ASP A 38 -2.75 4.89 -2.33
N ASP A 39 -3.84 5.64 -2.56
CA ASP A 39 -4.65 6.19 -1.48
C ASP A 39 -5.36 5.11 -0.67
N ARG A 40 -5.86 4.05 -1.32
CA ARG A 40 -6.44 2.89 -0.63
C ARG A 40 -5.40 2.18 0.23
N ILE A 41 -4.20 1.95 -0.30
CA ILE A 41 -3.07 1.35 0.41
C ILE A 41 -2.64 2.22 1.60
N ARG A 42 -2.58 3.55 1.42
CA ARG A 42 -2.26 4.51 2.49
C ARG A 42 -3.26 4.42 3.64
N LYS A 43 -4.56 4.38 3.34
CA LYS A 43 -5.63 4.21 4.35
C LYS A 43 -5.49 2.90 5.14
N LEU A 44 -5.23 1.78 4.45
CA LEU A 44 -5.01 0.48 5.10
C LEU A 44 -3.78 0.49 6.03
N LYS A 45 -2.67 1.07 5.58
CA LYS A 45 -1.44 1.20 6.39
C LYS A 45 -1.66 2.09 7.61
N MET A 46 -2.41 3.18 7.45
CA MET A 46 -2.78 4.07 8.56
C MET A 46 -3.65 3.35 9.61
N GLN A 47 -4.66 2.58 9.19
CA GLN A 47 -5.48 1.78 10.11
C GLN A 47 -4.64 0.76 10.89
N LEU A 48 -3.67 0.12 10.23
CA LEU A 48 -2.73 -0.80 10.90
C LEU A 48 -1.85 -0.08 11.93
N GLN A 49 -1.37 1.11 11.61
CA GLN A 49 -0.59 1.94 12.54
C GLN A 49 -1.42 2.36 13.76
N GLN A 50 -2.67 2.78 13.55
CA GLN A 50 -3.60 3.09 14.65
C GLN A 50 -3.84 1.88 15.55
N LEU A 51 -4.01 0.68 14.97
CA LEU A 51 -4.16 -0.55 15.74
C LEU A 51 -2.91 -0.86 16.59
N ARG A 52 -1.71 -0.61 16.05
CA ARG A 52 -0.44 -0.76 16.80
C ARG A 52 -0.37 0.20 17.98
N TRP A 53 -0.74 1.47 17.78
CA TRP A 53 -0.70 2.49 18.82
C TRP A 53 -1.71 2.27 19.95
N LYS A 54 -2.92 1.77 19.64
CA LYS A 54 -3.92 1.42 20.67
C LYS A 54 -3.37 0.44 21.70
N GLY A 55 -2.44 -0.44 21.32
CA GLY A 55 -1.82 -1.40 22.23
C GLY A 55 -0.58 -0.92 22.98
N ALA A 56 -0.06 0.26 22.64
CA ALA A 56 1.14 0.84 23.25
C ALA A 56 0.82 1.78 24.44
N LYS A 57 -0.45 1.96 24.80
CA LYS A 57 -0.84 2.91 25.84
C LYS A 57 -0.52 2.37 27.24
N ASN A 58 0.33 3.14 27.95
CA ASN A 58 0.69 3.12 29.37
C ASN A 58 1.96 2.32 29.74
N VAL A 59 3.11 3.01 29.71
CA VAL A 59 4.39 2.61 30.33
C VAL A 59 4.57 3.30 31.70
N ASN A 60 3.46 3.62 32.37
CA ASN A 60 3.49 3.99 33.78
C ASN A 60 2.71 2.92 34.50
N ASN A 61 3.43 1.90 35.00
CA ASN A 61 3.10 1.20 36.23
C ASN A 61 4.28 0.28 36.55
N GLU A 62 4.96 0.63 37.63
CA GLU A 62 5.84 -0.26 38.36
C GLU A 62 5.06 -1.52 38.72
N SER A 63 5.24 -2.61 37.98
CA SER A 63 5.14 -3.96 38.51
C SER A 63 5.56 -4.96 37.45
N GLN A 64 6.33 -5.94 37.91
CA GLN A 64 6.78 -7.15 37.23
C GLN A 64 5.61 -8.11 36.89
N GLU A 65 4.46 -7.59 36.48
CA GLU A 65 3.26 -8.37 36.22
C GLU A 65 3.22 -8.85 34.77
N ARG A 66 2.86 -10.12 34.56
CA ARG A 66 2.66 -10.68 33.21
C ARG A 66 1.47 -9.97 32.58
N SER A 67 1.66 -9.03 31.66
CA SER A 67 0.56 -8.32 30.97
C SER A 67 0.40 -8.77 29.52
N CYS A 68 -0.78 -8.51 28.94
CA CYS A 68 -1.02 -8.70 27.52
C CYS A 68 -0.37 -7.57 26.70
N ALA A 69 0.49 -7.90 25.75
CA ALA A 69 1.16 -6.93 24.87
C ALA A 69 0.24 -6.14 23.89
N ARG A 70 -1.09 -6.30 23.98
CA ARG A 70 -2.07 -5.67 23.08
C ARG A 70 -3.08 -4.81 23.82
N CYS A 71 -3.61 -5.29 24.95
CA CYS A 71 -4.58 -4.52 25.74
C CYS A 71 -4.04 -4.12 27.12
N GLN A 72 -2.80 -4.50 27.45
CA GLN A 72 -2.12 -4.24 28.73
C GLN A 72 -2.83 -4.77 29.98
N LYS A 73 -3.91 -5.54 29.84
CA LYS A 73 -4.56 -6.25 30.95
C LYS A 73 -3.58 -7.25 31.57
N SER A 74 -3.58 -7.34 32.89
CA SER A 74 -2.82 -8.35 33.62
C SER A 74 -3.27 -9.78 33.24
N LEU A 75 -2.32 -10.69 33.21
CA LEU A 75 -2.50 -12.10 32.92
C LEU A 75 -2.32 -12.87 34.22
N GLY A 76 -3.29 -13.73 34.52
CA GLY A 76 -3.27 -14.47 35.77
C GLY A 76 -2.17 -15.54 35.81
N TRP A 77 -1.75 -15.88 37.04
CA TRP A 77 -0.77 -16.94 37.28
C TRP A 77 -1.36 -18.34 37.03
N MET A 78 -2.62 -18.59 37.39
CA MET A 78 -3.28 -19.89 37.21
C MET A 78 -4.26 -19.89 36.03
N LEU A 79 -5.18 -18.93 35.97
CA LEU A 79 -6.16 -18.78 34.88
C LEU A 79 -5.75 -17.63 33.96
N ASN A 80 -5.96 -17.76 32.65
CA ASN A 80 -5.61 -16.74 31.65
C ASN A 80 -4.12 -16.31 31.67
N ARG A 81 -3.21 -17.28 31.67
CA ARG A 81 -1.73 -17.08 31.55
C ARG A 81 -1.30 -16.38 30.25
N GLY A 82 -2.23 -16.15 29.33
CA GLY A 82 -1.97 -15.75 27.96
C GLY A 82 -1.23 -16.82 27.15
N ALA A 83 -1.08 -16.58 25.86
CA ALA A 83 -0.23 -17.39 24.99
C ALA A 83 0.71 -16.50 24.17
N VAL A 84 1.77 -17.10 23.63
CA VAL A 84 2.77 -16.42 22.82
C VAL A 84 2.28 -16.33 21.38
N CYS A 85 2.31 -15.15 20.77
CA CYS A 85 1.92 -14.96 19.38
C CYS A 85 2.97 -15.54 18.42
N GLU A 86 2.56 -16.43 17.52
CA GLU A 86 3.44 -17.05 16.50
C GLU A 86 4.03 -16.04 15.48
N GLY A 87 3.49 -14.81 15.43
CA GLY A 87 3.98 -13.78 14.52
C GLY A 87 5.01 -12.82 15.12
N CYS A 88 5.05 -12.63 16.44
CA CYS A 88 5.90 -11.61 17.06
C CYS A 88 6.44 -12.01 18.43
N SER A 89 6.18 -13.23 18.88
CA SER A 89 6.65 -13.78 20.16
C SER A 89 6.24 -13.01 21.43
N HIS A 90 5.24 -12.13 21.32
CA HIS A 90 4.69 -11.41 22.48
C HIS A 90 3.55 -12.20 23.13
N ARG A 91 3.43 -12.08 24.46
CA ARG A 91 2.36 -12.72 25.23
C ARG A 91 1.04 -11.94 25.11
N ILE A 92 -0.05 -12.65 24.84
CA ILE A 92 -1.38 -12.07 24.60
C ILE A 92 -2.49 -12.82 25.36
N CYS A 93 -3.52 -12.10 25.80
CA CYS A 93 -4.73 -12.69 26.39
C CYS A 93 -5.58 -13.37 25.31
N SER A 94 -6.57 -14.18 25.72
CA SER A 94 -7.52 -14.85 24.82
C SER A 94 -8.28 -13.86 23.93
N GLY A 95 -8.70 -12.70 24.45
CA GLY A 95 -9.43 -11.69 23.69
C GLY A 95 -8.61 -10.94 22.63
N CYS A 96 -7.28 -10.98 22.71
CA CYS A 96 -6.40 -10.38 21.68
C CYS A 96 -5.81 -11.41 20.72
N ARG A 97 -6.30 -12.65 20.79
CA ARG A 97 -5.87 -13.79 19.99
C ARG A 97 -6.81 -13.98 18.81
N ILE A 98 -6.24 -14.24 17.65
CA ILE A 98 -6.94 -14.75 16.46
C ILE A 98 -6.40 -16.15 16.19
N CYS A 99 -7.27 -17.15 16.28
CA CYS A 99 -6.93 -18.54 15.97
C CYS A 99 -7.00 -18.74 14.45
N LEU A 100 -5.87 -19.15 13.86
CA LEU A 100 -5.82 -19.49 12.44
C LEU A 100 -6.19 -20.96 12.21
N ASN A 101 -5.82 -21.82 13.18
CA ASN A 101 -6.24 -23.21 13.29
C ASN A 101 -6.21 -23.61 14.78
N THR A 102 -6.37 -24.90 15.10
CA THR A 102 -6.42 -25.42 16.48
C THR A 102 -5.15 -25.16 17.29
N PHE A 103 -3.99 -25.04 16.65
CA PHE A 103 -2.68 -24.93 17.34
C PHE A 103 -1.93 -23.64 17.05
N VAL A 104 -2.34 -22.86 16.04
CA VAL A 104 -1.65 -21.66 15.58
C VAL A 104 -2.54 -20.45 15.84
N TRP A 105 -2.01 -19.53 16.62
CA TRP A 105 -2.67 -18.25 16.87
C TRP A 105 -1.72 -17.07 16.69
N LYS A 106 -2.30 -15.95 16.25
CA LYS A 106 -1.61 -14.67 16.13
C LYS A 106 -2.33 -13.62 16.95
N CYS A 107 -1.61 -12.59 17.36
CA CYS A 107 -2.25 -11.41 17.92
C CYS A 107 -3.03 -10.66 16.84
N THR A 108 -4.01 -9.87 17.25
CA THR A 108 -4.80 -8.99 16.36
C THR A 108 -3.92 -8.13 15.43
N VAL A 109 -2.79 -7.62 15.92
CA VAL A 109 -1.86 -6.80 15.12
C VAL A 109 -1.14 -7.63 14.05
N CYS A 110 -0.59 -8.80 14.39
CA CYS A 110 0.09 -9.66 13.42
C CYS A 110 -0.89 -10.22 12.38
N TYR A 111 -2.12 -10.50 12.79
CA TYR A 111 -3.20 -10.87 11.88
C TYR A 111 -3.50 -9.73 10.90
N ALA A 112 -3.81 -8.53 11.42
CA ALA A 112 -4.09 -7.36 10.58
C ALA A 112 -2.92 -7.01 9.64
N HIS A 113 -1.68 -7.14 10.09
CA HIS A 113 -0.50 -6.93 9.24
C HIS A 113 -0.46 -7.90 8.05
N ARG A 114 -0.78 -9.19 8.28
CA ARG A 114 -0.88 -10.18 7.20
C ARG A 114 -1.99 -9.82 6.23
N GLU A 115 -3.15 -9.42 6.74
CA GLU A 115 -4.29 -9.03 5.90
C GLU A 115 -3.98 -7.81 5.03
N VAL A 116 -3.31 -6.78 5.59
CA VAL A 116 -2.85 -5.63 4.80
C VAL A 116 -1.91 -6.11 3.71
N LYS A 117 -0.89 -6.91 4.03
CA LYS A 117 0.07 -7.43 3.06
C LYS A 117 -0.57 -8.22 1.91
N ILE A 118 -1.66 -8.94 2.18
CA ILE A 118 -2.46 -9.62 1.15
C ILE A 118 -3.23 -8.61 0.30
N LYS A 119 -3.97 -7.70 0.94
CA LYS A 119 -4.83 -6.71 0.27
C LYS A 119 -4.08 -5.65 -0.52
N THR A 120 -2.83 -5.37 -0.17
CA THR A 120 -1.94 -4.44 -0.90
C THR A 120 -1.15 -5.14 -2.00
N GLY A 121 -1.19 -6.48 -2.07
CA GLY A 121 -0.35 -7.25 -2.99
C GLY A 121 1.14 -7.27 -2.62
N ASP A 122 1.53 -6.72 -1.45
CA ASP A 122 2.93 -6.68 -0.99
C ASP A 122 3.57 -8.08 -0.98
N TRP A 123 2.80 -9.14 -0.71
CA TRP A 123 3.28 -10.53 -0.78
C TRP A 123 3.83 -10.90 -2.16
N PHE A 124 3.21 -10.42 -3.24
CA PHE A 124 3.62 -10.68 -4.61
C PHE A 124 4.89 -9.90 -4.96
N PHE A 125 4.95 -8.63 -4.59
CA PHE A 125 6.11 -7.78 -4.87
C PHE A 125 7.36 -8.26 -4.12
N GLU A 126 7.22 -8.73 -2.89
CA GLU A 126 8.33 -9.35 -2.16
C GLU A 126 8.82 -10.63 -2.84
N GLU A 127 7.91 -11.48 -3.35
CA GLU A 127 8.29 -12.70 -4.05
C GLU A 127 8.95 -12.40 -5.39
N ARG A 128 8.44 -11.41 -6.12
CA ARG A 128 9.03 -10.91 -7.36
C ARG A 128 10.44 -10.35 -7.13
N ALA A 129 10.65 -9.59 -6.06
CA ALA A 129 11.94 -8.97 -5.74
C ALA A 129 13.06 -10.00 -5.48
N LYS A 130 12.72 -11.22 -5.06
CA LYS A 130 13.70 -12.32 -4.92
C LYS A 130 14.26 -12.78 -6.28
N LYS A 131 13.45 -12.66 -7.34
CA LYS A 131 13.83 -13.05 -8.71
C LYS A 131 14.35 -11.89 -9.54
N PHE A 132 13.86 -10.68 -9.28
CA PHE A 132 14.16 -9.47 -10.07
C PHE A 132 14.54 -8.32 -9.14
N SER A 133 15.84 -8.20 -8.85
CA SER A 133 16.39 -7.27 -7.84
C SER A 133 16.38 -5.78 -8.24
N LEU A 134 16.07 -5.44 -9.49
CA LEU A 134 16.23 -4.08 -10.05
C LEU A 134 14.91 -3.34 -10.34
N SER A 135 13.73 -3.94 -10.10
CA SER A 135 12.46 -3.23 -10.31
C SER A 135 12.06 -2.47 -9.05
N GLY A 136 11.90 -1.14 -9.14
CA GLY A 136 11.18 -0.37 -8.12
C GLY A 136 9.81 -1.01 -7.86
N LYS A 137 9.36 -1.04 -6.60
CA LYS A 137 8.20 -1.85 -6.19
C LYS A 137 6.90 -1.53 -6.94
N TYR A 138 6.79 -0.33 -7.51
CA TYR A 138 5.56 0.19 -8.13
C TYR A 138 5.78 0.97 -9.43
N GLU A 139 7.04 1.30 -9.78
CA GLU A 139 7.34 2.10 -10.97
C GLU A 139 7.43 1.20 -12.20
N THR A 140 6.53 1.39 -13.15
CA THR A 140 6.49 0.62 -14.40
C THR A 140 7.17 1.40 -15.52
N THR A 141 7.51 0.70 -16.60
CA THR A 141 7.88 1.33 -17.86
C THR A 141 6.83 2.36 -18.32
N GLY A 142 5.54 2.03 -18.17
CA GLY A 142 4.44 2.91 -18.56
C GLY A 142 4.41 4.23 -17.77
N THR A 143 4.70 4.20 -16.46
CA THR A 143 4.74 5.42 -15.65
C THR A 143 5.91 6.32 -16.02
N LYS A 144 7.08 5.74 -16.30
CA LYS A 144 8.25 6.51 -16.78
C LYS A 144 7.99 7.15 -18.14
N LEU A 145 7.35 6.40 -19.03
CA LEU A 145 6.96 6.85 -20.35
C LEU A 145 5.93 7.99 -20.29
N LEU A 146 4.87 7.84 -19.50
CA LEU A 146 3.87 8.89 -19.37
C LEU A 146 4.48 10.18 -18.80
N LYS A 147 5.36 10.06 -17.81
CA LYS A 147 6.04 11.20 -17.20
C LYS A 147 6.93 11.96 -18.19
N SER A 148 7.70 11.26 -19.03
CA SER A 148 8.53 11.92 -20.05
C SER A 148 7.67 12.70 -21.06
N TYR A 149 6.52 12.15 -21.47
CA TYR A 149 5.57 12.84 -22.35
C TYR A 149 4.92 14.06 -21.70
N GLN A 150 4.56 13.96 -20.41
CA GLN A 150 4.05 15.09 -19.64
C GLN A 150 5.09 16.21 -19.54
N GLU A 151 6.33 15.89 -19.19
CA GLU A 151 7.44 16.85 -19.10
C GLU A 151 7.75 17.53 -20.44
N MET A 152 7.69 16.80 -21.56
CA MET A 152 7.84 17.36 -22.91
C MET A 152 6.68 18.30 -23.29
N SER A 153 5.45 17.98 -22.90
CA SER A 153 4.26 18.79 -23.19
C SER A 153 4.20 20.10 -22.39
N LEU A 154 4.68 20.09 -21.14
CA LEU A 154 4.75 21.27 -20.26
C LEU A 154 5.77 22.32 -20.77
N GLY A 155 6.71 21.92 -21.62
CA GLY A 155 7.64 22.81 -22.30
C GLY A 155 7.04 23.55 -23.51
N GLN A 156 5.80 23.24 -23.92
CA GLN A 156 5.22 23.79 -25.15
C GLN A 156 3.93 24.61 -25.00
N ASN A 157 3.15 24.54 -23.91
CA ASN A 157 2.03 25.49 -23.67
C ASN A 157 1.60 25.54 -22.17
N LEU A 158 1.44 26.75 -21.62
CA LEU A 158 0.64 27.00 -20.41
C LEU A 158 -0.83 26.69 -20.75
N TRP A 159 -1.48 25.82 -19.97
CA TRP A 159 -2.92 25.45 -19.88
C TRP A 159 -3.08 23.93 -19.90
N VAL A 160 -2.42 23.24 -18.97
CA VAL A 160 -2.79 21.88 -18.59
C VAL A 160 -3.24 21.97 -17.15
N MET A 161 -4.56 21.85 -16.92
CA MET A 161 -5.06 21.58 -15.58
C MET A 161 -4.36 20.31 -15.09
N SER A 162 -3.68 20.37 -13.94
CA SER A 162 -2.99 19.20 -13.39
C SER A 162 -3.97 18.03 -13.30
N ILE A 163 -3.52 16.81 -13.58
CA ILE A 163 -4.33 15.60 -13.37
C ILE A 163 -4.82 15.52 -11.92
N ASP A 164 -4.02 15.99 -10.97
CA ASP A 164 -4.42 16.12 -9.56
C ASP A 164 -5.62 17.08 -9.39
N GLN A 165 -5.67 18.12 -10.21
CA GLN A 165 -6.74 19.11 -10.23
C GLN A 165 -8.00 18.62 -10.96
N TRP A 166 -7.86 17.68 -11.92
CA TRP A 166 -8.98 17.02 -12.60
C TRP A 166 -9.60 15.89 -11.76
N ILE A 167 -8.79 15.15 -10.98
CA ILE A 167 -9.27 14.13 -10.03
C ILE A 167 -10.07 14.78 -8.88
N GLU A 168 -9.79 16.05 -8.55
CA GLU A 168 -10.49 16.79 -7.50
C GLU A 168 -11.80 17.46 -7.96
N THR A 169 -12.10 17.48 -9.27
CA THR A 169 -13.34 18.06 -9.78
C THR A 169 -14.56 17.24 -9.38
N GLU A 170 -15.70 17.92 -9.24
CA GLU A 170 -16.96 17.28 -8.89
C GLU A 170 -17.48 16.36 -10.01
N GLU A 171 -17.00 16.53 -11.24
CA GLU A 171 -17.28 15.68 -12.40
C GLU A 171 -16.71 14.26 -12.23
N TYR A 172 -15.44 14.11 -11.83
CA TYR A 172 -14.83 12.80 -11.57
C TYR A 172 -15.47 12.07 -10.36
N ARG A 173 -15.89 12.83 -9.33
CA ARG A 173 -16.64 12.28 -8.18
C ARG A 173 -18.03 11.76 -8.55
N GLN A 174 -18.66 12.28 -9.59
CA GLN A 174 -19.97 11.82 -10.07
C GLN A 174 -19.83 10.55 -10.94
N GLU A 175 -18.85 10.48 -11.85
CA GLU A 175 -18.60 9.28 -12.66
C GLU A 175 -18.31 8.04 -11.79
N LEU A 176 -17.55 8.18 -10.70
CA LEU A 176 -17.28 7.06 -9.78
C LEU A 176 -18.53 6.54 -9.03
N LYS A 177 -19.62 7.31 -8.96
CA LYS A 177 -20.89 6.84 -8.37
C LYS A 177 -21.70 6.01 -9.36
N GLU A 178 -21.49 6.20 -10.66
CA GLU A 178 -22.19 5.49 -11.74
C GLU A 178 -21.59 4.09 -11.99
N TYR A 179 -20.31 3.88 -11.67
CA TYR A 179 -19.61 2.59 -11.83
C TYR A 179 -19.57 1.71 -10.56
N LYS A 180 -20.37 2.01 -9.54
CA LYS A 180 -20.53 1.15 -8.35
C LYS A 180 -21.75 0.24 -8.51
N TRP A 181 -21.50 -1.03 -8.80
CA TRP A 181 -22.39 -2.12 -8.40
C TRP A 181 -22.29 -2.36 -6.89
#